data_AF-A0A6G2G1X9-F1
#
_entry.id   AF-A0A6G2G1X9-F1
#
_cell.length_a   1.000
_cell.length_b   1.000
_cell.length_c   1.000
_cell.angle_alpha   90.00
_cell.angle_beta   90.00
_cell.angle_gamma   90.00
#
_symmetry.space_group_name_H-M   'P 1'
#
loop_
_entity.id
_entity.type
_entity.pdbx_description
1 polymer ?
#
loop_
_entity_poly.entity_id
_entity_poly.type
_entity_poly.pdbx_seq_one_letter_code
_entity_poly.pdbx_strand_id
1 'polypeptide(L)'
;MNAFFDTDVKDEYVDKWEDIVVAFATDGDAIDDYLSIYLSIVDDGIDRIGDASAELTNAFDTRNIDSDVVPRLRNLDEAKAFLDYAHDLVDYYQDITTTELAAEDLELASHREQCREILVRLNNQQMDQWRPFVLALYYHTNPESERDAAQFHRVLETIEKLNLRRLLISERPSIFREVFIEAVEEFNLAPTADATPDSVYEASREYLITEMRSSTPTLFGDRFVDTVVQTQSWSTGTARLLFGKIAQDHFDDSSRAVERDLNMGNIHLEHVLPQTPVSDPEDPTWLREFFKLDSDPDIEIASEIERYIELVQRSDLDEEEERLKDNISEFITQGFIDDIGNFLLLRDTDNIGASNRPLAEKMTQYYSEIDGFPSIYPNRYFTAEYGNVDRDSLDKLREQHDGGDVSNVDADVVAYFNSFWTYETLQDRRIELLLDILSTLGFDSFEDEFGIESDQDEVRHEIREKTDQEFEKRLSVRSL
;
A
#
# COMPACT_ATOMS: atom_id res chain seq x y z
N MET A 1 -1.35 15.81 45.10
CA MET A 1 -0.22 16.73 45.42
C MET A 1 0.61 16.76 44.17
N ASN A 2 0.70 17.93 43.52
CA ASN A 2 1.31 18.04 42.20
C ASN A 2 2.82 17.82 42.34
N ALA A 3 3.36 16.69 41.87
CA ALA A 3 4.67 16.19 42.26
C ALA A 3 5.82 17.18 41.94
N PHE A 4 5.64 18.01 40.92
CA PHE A 4 6.64 18.96 40.42
C PHE A 4 6.57 20.38 40.98
N PHE A 5 5.58 20.72 41.83
CA PHE A 5 5.36 22.13 42.21
C PHE A 5 6.31 22.68 43.29
N ASP A 6 7.15 21.84 43.92
CA ASP A 6 7.94 22.22 45.11
C ASP A 6 9.34 21.54 45.18
N THR A 7 10.00 21.31 44.04
CA THR A 7 11.30 20.60 43.98
C THR A 7 12.36 21.32 43.11
N ASP A 8 13.64 21.17 43.46
CA ASP A 8 14.80 21.79 42.77
C ASP A 8 15.02 21.28 41.33
N VAL A 9 14.25 20.27 40.91
CA VAL A 9 14.28 19.63 39.57
C VAL A 9 13.12 20.10 38.68
N LYS A 10 12.29 21.02 39.16
CA LYS A 10 11.12 21.51 38.42
C LYS A 10 11.50 22.07 37.05
N ASP A 11 12.56 22.87 36.98
CA ASP A 11 12.96 23.52 35.72
C ASP A 11 13.39 22.47 34.68
N GLU A 12 14.15 21.44 35.06
CA GLU A 12 14.57 20.35 34.16
C GLU A 12 13.38 19.60 33.54
N TYR A 13 12.37 19.23 34.34
CA TYR A 13 11.22 18.48 33.84
C TYR A 13 10.19 19.36 33.14
N VAL A 14 10.17 20.66 33.43
CA VAL A 14 9.44 21.65 32.61
C VAL A 14 10.11 21.78 31.25
N ASP A 15 11.45 21.89 31.20
CA ASP A 15 12.21 21.98 29.96
C ASP A 15 11.96 20.74 29.08
N LYS A 16 12.04 19.51 29.63
CA LYS A 16 11.71 18.27 28.88
C LYS A 16 10.29 18.27 28.32
N TRP A 17 9.32 18.75 29.08
CA TRP A 17 7.94 18.86 28.60
C TRP A 17 7.79 19.93 27.51
N GLU A 18 8.46 21.07 27.66
CA GLU A 18 8.51 22.11 26.64
C GLU A 18 9.18 21.59 25.36
N ASP A 19 10.24 20.80 25.46
CA ASP A 19 10.92 20.17 24.33
C ASP A 19 9.98 19.20 23.58
N ILE A 20 9.21 18.36 24.28
CA ILE A 20 8.17 17.52 23.67
C ILE A 20 7.15 18.40 22.91
N VAL A 21 6.62 19.44 23.55
CA VAL A 21 5.63 20.34 22.93
C VAL A 21 6.19 21.07 21.71
N VAL A 22 7.46 21.48 21.76
CA VAL A 22 8.17 22.15 20.66
C VAL A 22 8.42 21.20 19.51
N ALA A 23 8.78 19.94 19.78
CA ALA A 23 9.03 18.93 18.76
C ALA A 23 7.80 18.71 17.86
N PHE A 24 6.59 18.77 18.43
CA PHE A 24 5.33 18.68 17.68
C PHE A 24 4.78 20.04 17.24
N ALA A 25 5.61 21.09 17.20
CA ALA A 25 5.24 22.44 16.77
C ALA A 25 3.99 22.99 17.47
N THR A 26 3.77 22.63 18.73
CA THR A 26 2.58 22.98 19.53
C THR A 26 1.24 22.45 18.98
N ASP A 27 1.27 21.48 18.06
CA ASP A 27 0.09 20.79 17.55
C ASP A 27 -0.46 19.82 18.61
N GLY A 28 -1.59 20.19 19.20
CA GLY A 28 -2.21 19.41 20.28
C GLY A 28 -2.65 18.01 19.84
N ASP A 29 -3.07 17.85 18.58
CA ASP A 29 -3.54 16.56 18.08
C ASP A 29 -2.34 15.62 17.87
N ALA A 30 -1.23 16.13 17.33
CA ALA A 30 0.00 15.35 17.17
C ALA A 30 0.63 14.95 18.52
N ILE A 31 0.53 15.82 19.53
CA ILE A 31 0.96 15.50 20.90
C ILE A 31 0.07 14.41 21.52
N ASP A 32 -1.26 14.48 21.34
CA ASP A 32 -2.19 13.45 21.84
C ASP A 32 -1.95 12.09 21.18
N ASP A 33 -1.72 12.08 19.86
CA ASP A 33 -1.36 10.89 19.10
C ASP A 33 -0.07 10.27 19.64
N TYR A 34 1.00 11.07 19.79
CA TYR A 34 2.27 10.61 20.33
C TYR A 34 2.11 10.03 21.74
N LEU A 35 1.45 10.74 22.63
CA LEU A 35 1.30 10.32 24.02
C LEU A 35 0.40 9.08 24.15
N SER A 36 -0.57 8.91 23.26
CA SER A 36 -1.40 7.70 23.20
C SER A 36 -0.57 6.48 22.81
N ILE A 37 0.32 6.62 21.82
CA ILE A 37 1.27 5.56 21.44
C ILE A 37 2.25 5.26 22.58
N TYR A 38 2.80 6.29 23.21
CA TYR A 38 3.70 6.12 24.35
C TYR A 38 3.03 5.38 25.51
N LEU A 39 1.81 5.78 25.87
CA LEU A 39 1.03 5.11 26.92
C LEU A 39 0.78 3.63 26.61
N SER A 40 0.48 3.28 25.35
CA SER A 40 0.33 1.87 24.93
C SER A 40 1.64 1.05 25.01
N ILE A 41 2.79 1.68 25.24
CA ILE A 41 4.08 0.98 25.42
C ILE A 41 4.40 0.76 26.90
N VAL A 42 4.06 1.73 27.77
CA VAL A 42 4.52 1.75 29.18
C VAL A 42 3.46 1.29 30.19
N ASP A 43 2.21 1.10 29.74
CA ASP A 43 1.09 0.77 30.62
C ASP A 43 0.44 -0.56 30.23
N ASP A 44 0.77 -1.61 30.98
CA ASP A 44 0.23 -2.98 30.86
C ASP A 44 -1.30 -3.07 31.06
N GLY A 45 -1.98 -1.96 31.39
CA GLY A 45 -3.43 -1.88 31.49
C GLY A 45 -4.11 -1.27 30.26
N ILE A 46 -3.35 -0.95 29.20
CA ILE A 46 -3.83 -0.36 27.96
C ILE A 46 -3.70 -1.36 26.83
N ASP A 47 -4.80 -2.02 26.51
CA ASP A 47 -4.84 -3.01 25.42
C ASP A 47 -5.02 -2.36 24.04
N ARG A 48 -5.29 -1.04 23.98
CA ARG A 48 -5.62 -0.28 22.74
C ARG A 48 -5.19 1.18 22.77
N ILE A 49 -4.72 1.69 21.64
CA ILE A 49 -4.38 3.12 21.45
C ILE A 49 -5.58 4.04 21.73
N GLY A 50 -6.79 3.65 21.28
CA GLY A 50 -7.99 4.45 21.53
C GLY A 50 -8.38 4.56 23.02
N ASP A 51 -8.03 3.54 23.82
CA ASP A 51 -8.22 3.57 25.26
C ASP A 51 -7.15 4.46 25.92
N ALA A 52 -5.94 4.53 25.34
CA ALA A 52 -4.85 5.40 25.80
C ALA A 52 -5.20 6.90 25.74
N SER A 53 -5.81 7.39 24.65
CA SER A 53 -6.22 8.81 24.52
C SER A 53 -7.24 9.21 25.59
N ALA A 54 -8.21 8.33 25.90
CA ALA A 54 -9.16 8.56 26.98
C ALA A 54 -8.47 8.58 28.36
N GLU A 55 -7.44 7.76 28.53
CA GLU A 55 -6.65 7.66 29.76
C GLU A 55 -5.60 8.78 29.91
N LEU A 56 -5.19 9.49 28.85
CA LEU A 56 -4.26 10.63 28.96
C LEU A 56 -4.80 11.71 29.90
N THR A 57 -6.10 11.98 29.83
CA THR A 57 -6.75 12.93 30.74
C THR A 57 -6.68 12.44 32.20
N ASN A 58 -6.76 11.12 32.42
CA ASN A 58 -6.71 10.48 33.74
C ASN A 58 -5.29 10.35 34.30
N ALA A 59 -4.29 10.15 33.43
CA ALA A 59 -2.87 10.01 33.79
C ALA A 59 -2.32 11.29 34.43
N PHE A 60 -2.80 12.45 33.97
CA PHE A 60 -2.39 13.77 34.47
C PHE A 60 -3.41 14.44 35.42
N ASP A 61 -4.57 13.82 35.69
CA ASP A 61 -5.54 14.42 36.61
C ASP A 61 -5.05 14.34 38.06
N THR A 62 -4.59 15.48 38.56
CA THR A 62 -4.08 15.64 39.92
C THR A 62 -5.17 16.02 40.93
N ARG A 63 -6.42 16.17 40.46
CA ARG A 63 -7.55 16.59 41.28
C ARG A 63 -8.55 15.43 41.37
N ASN A 64 -8.60 14.76 42.52
CA ASN A 64 -9.72 13.89 42.94
C ASN A 64 -11.04 14.71 43.02
N ILE A 65 -11.54 15.20 41.90
CA ILE A 65 -12.83 15.91 41.81
C ILE A 65 -13.91 14.95 41.30
N ASP A 66 -13.54 13.97 40.45
CA ASP A 66 -14.39 12.84 40.08
C ASP A 66 -13.90 11.54 40.75
N SER A 67 -14.85 10.78 41.31
CA SER A 67 -14.55 9.61 42.16
C SER A 67 -14.08 8.36 41.41
N ASP A 68 -14.15 8.39 40.07
CA ASP A 68 -13.84 7.25 39.21
C ASP A 68 -12.48 7.40 38.48
N VAL A 69 -11.77 8.52 38.69
CA VAL A 69 -10.44 8.78 38.10
C VAL A 69 -9.35 8.39 39.11
N VAL A 70 -8.52 7.39 38.78
CA VAL A 70 -7.40 6.94 39.61
C VAL A 70 -6.10 7.52 39.04
N PRO A 71 -5.44 8.49 39.70
CA PRO A 71 -4.17 9.04 39.24
C PRO A 71 -3.12 7.92 39.13
N ARG A 72 -2.57 7.71 37.93
CA ARG A 72 -1.63 6.60 37.64
C ARG A 72 -0.20 6.91 38.11
N LEU A 73 0.23 8.18 38.06
CA LEU A 73 1.51 8.63 38.62
C LEU A 73 1.37 8.94 40.11
N ARG A 74 1.76 8.00 40.98
CA ARG A 74 1.49 8.06 42.43
C ARG A 74 2.61 8.72 43.22
N ASN A 75 3.82 8.80 42.67
CA ASN A 75 4.96 9.47 43.29
C ASN A 75 5.84 10.23 42.28
N LEU A 76 6.75 11.05 42.81
CA LEU A 76 7.62 11.91 42.00
C LEU A 76 8.60 11.10 41.14
N ASP A 77 9.12 9.98 41.63
CA ASP A 77 10.11 9.20 40.89
C ASP A 77 9.46 8.48 39.68
N GLU A 78 8.22 8.00 39.82
CA GLU A 78 7.39 7.49 38.73
C GLU A 78 7.11 8.57 37.68
N ALA A 79 6.75 9.79 38.11
CA ALA A 79 6.47 10.90 37.20
C ALA A 79 7.73 11.39 36.46
N LYS A 80 8.89 11.31 37.10
CA LYS A 80 10.18 11.61 36.49
C LYS A 80 10.53 10.59 35.41
N ALA A 81 10.52 9.30 35.76
CA ALA A 81 10.80 8.23 34.82
C ALA A 81 9.86 8.29 33.62
N PHE A 82 8.57 8.54 33.84
CA PHE A 82 7.59 8.73 32.77
C PHE A 82 7.99 9.87 31.81
N LEU A 83 8.29 11.06 32.34
CA LEU A 83 8.69 12.19 31.50
C LEU A 83 10.06 11.98 30.82
N ASP A 84 11.00 11.30 31.47
CA ASP A 84 12.30 10.97 30.90
C ASP A 84 12.11 10.07 29.67
N TYR A 85 11.33 8.98 29.80
CA TYR A 85 11.08 8.07 28.67
C TYR A 85 10.21 8.67 27.58
N ALA A 86 9.21 9.49 27.95
CA ALA A 86 8.44 10.24 26.96
C ALA A 86 9.35 11.19 26.18
N HIS A 87 10.23 11.92 26.86
CA HIS A 87 11.18 12.79 26.16
C HIS A 87 12.12 12.01 25.24
N ASP A 88 12.68 10.88 25.71
CA ASP A 88 13.62 10.07 24.93
C ASP A 88 13.00 9.44 23.67
N LEU A 89 11.70 9.12 23.69
CA LEU A 89 11.01 8.48 22.56
C LEU A 89 10.53 9.47 21.47
N VAL A 90 10.61 10.79 21.71
CA VAL A 90 10.13 11.78 20.74
C VAL A 90 10.83 11.65 19.39
N ASP A 91 12.16 11.63 19.41
CA ASP A 91 12.97 11.58 18.17
C ASP A 91 12.69 10.29 17.40
N TYR A 92 12.62 9.14 18.08
CA TYR A 92 12.28 7.85 17.48
C TYR A 92 10.87 7.83 16.88
N TYR A 93 9.90 8.48 17.53
CA TYR A 93 8.54 8.60 17.00
C TYR A 93 8.50 9.48 15.75
N GLN A 94 9.23 10.59 15.76
CA GLN A 94 9.35 11.47 14.59
C GLN A 94 10.03 10.73 13.43
N ASP A 95 11.08 9.97 13.70
CA ASP A 95 11.77 9.15 12.71
C ASP A 95 10.83 8.19 11.97
N ILE A 96 9.98 7.45 12.71
CA ILE A 96 9.08 6.45 12.10
C ILE A 96 7.84 7.07 11.44
N THR A 97 7.44 8.28 11.83
CA THR A 97 6.24 8.97 11.30
C THR A 97 6.56 9.91 10.15
N THR A 98 7.67 10.65 10.23
CA THR A 98 8.19 11.50 9.14
C THR A 98 8.97 10.69 8.11
N THR A 99 9.35 9.45 8.45
CA THR A 99 10.19 8.55 7.66
C THR A 99 11.63 9.02 7.48
N GLU A 100 12.06 10.01 8.29
CA GLU A 100 13.40 10.58 8.28
C GLU A 100 14.31 9.92 9.34
N LEU A 101 14.37 8.57 9.36
CA LEU A 101 15.24 7.80 10.27
C LEU A 101 16.61 8.48 10.46
N ALA A 102 17.06 8.74 11.69
CA ALA A 102 18.29 9.49 11.93
C ALA A 102 19.51 8.87 11.20
N ALA A 103 20.32 9.73 10.59
CA ALA A 103 21.46 9.35 9.75
C ALA A 103 22.76 9.11 10.52
N GLU A 104 22.77 9.38 11.82
CA GLU A 104 23.98 9.51 12.62
C GLU A 104 24.70 8.16 12.81
N ASP A 105 24.02 7.08 12.45
CA ASP A 105 24.44 5.71 12.64
C ASP A 105 24.79 5.01 11.31
N LEU A 106 26.08 4.72 11.15
CA LEU A 106 26.67 4.21 9.91
C LEU A 106 26.06 2.88 9.43
N GLU A 107 25.66 1.99 10.35
CA GLU A 107 25.15 0.67 9.99
C GLU A 107 23.64 0.68 9.76
N LEU A 108 22.86 1.42 10.54
CA LEU A 108 21.47 1.71 10.18
C LEU A 108 21.40 2.38 8.80
N ALA A 109 22.34 3.29 8.48
CA ALA A 109 22.41 3.93 7.17
C ALA A 109 22.52 2.93 5.99
N SER A 110 23.00 1.70 6.21
CA SER A 110 23.07 0.67 5.16
C SER A 110 21.69 0.14 4.73
N HIS A 111 20.77 -0.03 5.70
CA HIS A 111 19.38 -0.52 5.51
C HIS A 111 18.34 0.60 5.63
N ARG A 112 18.76 1.83 5.93
CA ARG A 112 17.91 3.00 6.19
C ARG A 112 16.93 3.25 5.06
N GLU A 113 17.38 3.16 3.81
CA GLU A 113 16.49 3.39 2.66
C GLU A 113 15.39 2.33 2.58
N GLN A 114 15.72 1.06 2.80
CA GLN A 114 14.75 -0.03 2.77
C GLN A 114 13.71 0.11 3.90
N CYS A 115 14.16 0.41 5.13
CA CYS A 115 13.27 0.70 6.25
C CYS A 115 12.40 1.94 5.98
N ARG A 116 12.97 3.00 5.42
CA ARG A 116 12.26 4.22 5.05
C ARG A 116 11.16 3.94 4.03
N GLU A 117 11.46 3.19 2.97
CA GLU A 117 10.49 2.85 1.93
C GLU A 117 9.30 2.06 2.49
N ILE A 118 9.56 1.10 3.39
CA ILE A 118 8.50 0.37 4.10
C ILE A 118 7.69 1.32 5.01
N LEU A 119 8.35 2.18 5.79
CA LEU A 119 7.67 3.14 6.67
C LEU A 119 6.80 4.13 5.90
N VAL A 120 7.25 4.60 4.72
CA VAL A 120 6.44 5.44 3.82
C VAL A 120 5.18 4.68 3.42
N ARG A 121 5.27 3.40 3.05
CA ARG A 121 4.10 2.61 2.69
C ARG A 121 3.20 2.32 3.89
N LEU A 122 3.75 1.93 5.03
CA LEU A 122 3.00 1.70 6.28
C LEU A 122 2.19 2.94 6.68
N ASN A 123 2.79 4.13 6.67
CA ASN A 123 2.10 5.38 6.98
C ASN A 123 0.98 5.73 5.96
N ASN A 124 1.06 5.21 4.73
CA ASN A 124 0.03 5.38 3.70
C ASN A 124 -1.04 4.26 3.68
N GLN A 125 -0.92 3.22 4.51
CA GLN A 125 -1.84 2.06 4.53
C GLN A 125 -3.07 2.25 5.44
N GLN A 126 -3.31 3.45 5.97
CA GLN A 126 -4.45 3.77 6.85
C GLN A 126 -4.53 2.87 8.09
N MET A 127 -3.36 2.57 8.68
CA MET A 127 -3.19 1.74 9.87
C MET A 127 -2.07 2.35 10.73
N ASP A 128 -2.35 2.57 12.00
CA ASP A 128 -1.44 3.15 13.00
C ASP A 128 -1.15 2.21 14.16
N GLN A 129 -1.88 1.08 14.24
CA GLN A 129 -1.79 0.08 15.31
C GLN A 129 -0.38 -0.52 15.47
N TRP A 130 0.45 -0.49 14.42
CA TRP A 130 1.82 -1.00 14.46
C TRP A 130 2.80 -0.06 15.18
N ARG A 131 2.45 1.24 15.33
CA ARG A 131 3.35 2.27 15.82
C ARG A 131 3.90 2.01 17.23
N PRO A 132 3.13 1.52 18.23
CA PRO A 132 3.67 1.24 19.56
C PRO A 132 4.78 0.18 19.51
N PHE A 133 4.53 -0.92 18.79
CA PHE A 133 5.48 -2.01 18.64
C PHE A 133 6.75 -1.60 17.90
N VAL A 134 6.61 -0.92 16.76
CA VAL A 134 7.77 -0.48 15.97
C VAL A 134 8.56 0.60 16.69
N LEU A 135 7.90 1.54 17.39
CA LEU A 135 8.57 2.56 18.19
C LEU A 135 9.41 1.91 19.31
N ALA A 136 8.81 1.00 20.07
CA ALA A 136 9.50 0.31 21.15
C ALA A 136 10.67 -0.53 20.61
N LEU A 137 10.46 -1.26 19.51
CA LEU A 137 11.51 -2.06 18.89
C LEU A 137 12.65 -1.20 18.31
N TYR A 138 12.32 -0.07 17.67
CA TYR A 138 13.31 0.84 17.10
C TYR A 138 14.17 1.49 18.20
N TYR A 139 13.56 1.88 19.33
CA TYR A 139 14.28 2.38 20.51
C TYR A 139 15.33 1.39 21.04
N HIS A 140 15.06 0.09 20.97
CA HIS A 140 16.00 -0.97 21.39
C HIS A 140 16.93 -1.45 20.27
N THR A 141 16.79 -0.94 19.06
CA THR A 141 17.63 -1.34 17.92
C THR A 141 19.02 -0.73 18.08
N ASN A 142 20.07 -1.57 18.10
CA ASN A 142 21.43 -1.04 18.16
C ASN A 142 21.81 -0.40 16.81
N PRO A 143 21.98 0.93 16.75
CA PRO A 143 22.26 1.62 15.51
C PRO A 143 23.60 1.23 14.85
N GLU A 144 24.56 0.77 15.63
CA GLU A 144 25.89 0.35 15.18
C GLU A 144 25.94 -1.13 14.75
N SER A 145 24.81 -1.85 14.77
CA SER A 145 24.73 -3.27 14.42
C SER A 145 24.04 -3.47 13.08
N GLU A 146 24.81 -3.82 12.04
CA GLU A 146 24.27 -4.20 10.71
C GLU A 146 23.26 -5.36 10.84
N ARG A 147 23.52 -6.29 11.76
CA ARG A 147 22.61 -7.41 12.04
C ARG A 147 21.27 -6.90 12.57
N ASP A 148 21.27 -5.97 13.52
CA ASP A 148 20.04 -5.48 14.15
C ASP A 148 19.24 -4.64 13.15
N ALA A 149 19.92 -3.80 12.35
CA ALA A 149 19.30 -3.06 11.25
C ALA A 149 18.61 -3.98 10.24
N ALA A 150 19.28 -5.06 9.81
CA ALA A 150 18.70 -6.06 8.90
C ALA A 150 17.51 -6.81 9.53
N GLN A 151 17.56 -7.09 10.84
CA GLN A 151 16.48 -7.76 11.55
C GLN A 151 15.28 -6.84 11.78
N PHE A 152 15.50 -5.58 12.10
CA PHE A 152 14.46 -4.55 12.19
C PHE A 152 13.74 -4.37 10.84
N HIS A 153 14.51 -4.28 9.74
CA HIS A 153 13.95 -4.26 8.38
C HIS A 153 12.99 -5.43 8.13
N ARG A 154 13.38 -6.66 8.50
CA ARG A 154 12.53 -7.86 8.34
C ARG A 154 11.26 -7.82 9.19
N VAL A 155 11.30 -7.20 10.37
CA VAL A 155 10.10 -6.99 11.19
C VAL A 155 9.15 -6.02 10.49
N LEU A 156 9.66 -4.88 10.01
CA LEU A 156 8.87 -3.91 9.24
C LEU A 156 8.24 -4.56 8.01
N GLU A 157 9.00 -5.38 7.27
CA GLU A 157 8.51 -6.11 6.11
C GLU A 157 7.37 -7.08 6.48
N THR A 158 7.50 -7.80 7.60
CA THR A 158 6.43 -8.68 8.09
C THR A 158 5.15 -7.90 8.38
N ILE A 159 5.25 -6.73 9.04
CA ILE A 159 4.10 -5.86 9.34
C ILE A 159 3.46 -5.35 8.05
N GLU A 160 4.27 -4.92 7.09
CA GLU A 160 3.80 -4.46 5.77
C GLU A 160 3.06 -5.57 5.03
N LYS A 161 3.63 -6.78 4.94
CA LYS A 161 2.97 -7.93 4.28
C LYS A 161 1.63 -8.25 4.93
N LEU A 162 1.56 -8.30 6.27
CA LEU A 162 0.30 -8.54 6.99
C LEU A 162 -0.75 -7.47 6.68
N ASN A 163 -0.35 -6.19 6.64
CA ASN A 163 -1.27 -5.10 6.39
C ASN A 163 -1.71 -5.01 4.92
N LEU A 164 -0.82 -5.31 3.97
CA LEU A 164 -1.18 -5.44 2.55
C LEU A 164 -2.18 -6.59 2.34
N ARG A 165 -1.97 -7.75 2.99
CA ARG A 165 -2.94 -8.85 2.97
C ARG A 165 -4.30 -8.41 3.53
N ARG A 166 -4.32 -7.66 4.63
CA ARG A 166 -5.56 -7.08 5.19
C ARG A 166 -6.28 -6.20 4.17
N LEU A 167 -5.56 -5.27 3.52
CA LEU A 167 -6.14 -4.38 2.53
C LEU A 167 -6.74 -5.14 1.34
N LEU A 168 -6.07 -6.20 0.90
CA LEU A 168 -6.52 -7.05 -0.21
C LEU A 168 -7.82 -7.79 0.06
N ILE A 169 -8.04 -8.25 1.30
CA ILE A 169 -9.29 -8.89 1.69
C ILE A 169 -10.31 -7.92 2.30
N SER A 170 -10.06 -6.60 2.18
CA SER A 170 -10.93 -5.52 2.69
C SER A 170 -11.23 -5.60 4.18
N GLU A 171 -10.30 -6.14 4.97
CA GLU A 171 -10.45 -6.22 6.42
C GLU A 171 -10.15 -4.89 7.12
N ARG A 172 -10.84 -4.65 8.25
CA ARG A 172 -10.65 -3.42 9.03
C ARG A 172 -9.32 -3.47 9.78
N PRO A 173 -8.60 -2.35 9.97
CA PRO A 173 -7.35 -2.30 10.78
C PRO A 173 -7.52 -2.92 12.17
N SER A 174 -8.75 -2.92 12.64
CA SER A 174 -9.19 -3.43 13.92
C SER A 174 -8.97 -4.95 14.14
N ILE A 175 -8.53 -5.70 13.12
CA ILE A 175 -8.06 -7.08 13.30
C ILE A 175 -6.71 -7.15 14.03
N PHE A 176 -5.93 -6.07 14.00
CA PHE A 176 -4.63 -5.95 14.66
C PHE A 176 -4.71 -5.38 16.08
N ARG A 177 -5.94 -5.21 16.62
CA ARG A 177 -6.23 -4.36 17.80
C ARG A 177 -5.28 -4.55 18.97
N GLU A 178 -4.96 -5.80 19.29
CA GLU A 178 -4.19 -6.17 20.48
C GLU A 178 -2.82 -6.75 20.10
N VAL A 179 -2.67 -7.35 18.92
CA VAL A 179 -1.47 -8.08 18.50
C VAL A 179 -0.17 -7.27 18.63
N PHE A 180 -0.18 -5.98 18.28
CA PHE A 180 1.02 -5.15 18.39
C PHE A 180 1.34 -4.73 19.82
N ILE A 181 0.33 -4.48 20.65
CA ILE A 181 0.52 -4.10 22.05
C ILE A 181 0.92 -5.33 22.87
N GLU A 182 0.26 -6.46 22.66
CA GLU A 182 0.64 -7.74 23.24
C GLU A 182 2.09 -8.13 22.87
N ALA A 183 2.54 -7.81 21.65
CA ALA A 183 3.95 -8.02 21.28
C ALA A 183 4.91 -7.13 22.10
N VAL A 184 4.53 -5.89 22.44
CA VAL A 184 5.35 -5.03 23.32
C VAL A 184 5.50 -5.68 24.70
N GLU A 185 4.41 -6.22 25.25
CA GLU A 185 4.39 -6.88 26.56
C GLU A 185 5.15 -8.22 26.56
N GLU A 186 4.83 -9.12 25.61
CA GLU A 186 5.41 -10.47 25.48
C GLU A 186 6.94 -10.41 25.37
N PHE A 187 7.44 -9.40 24.64
CA PHE A 187 8.88 -9.22 24.43
C PHE A 187 9.53 -8.21 25.36
N ASN A 188 8.80 -7.68 26.34
CA ASN A 188 9.29 -6.75 27.36
C ASN A 188 10.02 -5.54 26.75
N LEU A 189 9.38 -4.93 25.74
CA LEU A 189 9.95 -3.84 24.94
C LEU A 189 9.75 -2.45 25.56
N ALA A 190 9.01 -2.34 26.66
CA ALA A 190 8.86 -1.09 27.40
C ALA A 190 10.24 -0.50 27.76
N PRO A 191 10.46 0.83 27.65
CA PRO A 191 11.73 1.47 28.05
C PRO A 191 12.13 1.23 29.52
N THR A 192 11.17 0.88 30.37
CA THR A 192 11.34 0.52 31.78
C THR A 192 11.85 -0.90 32.02
N ALA A 193 11.96 -1.72 30.98
CA ALA A 193 12.37 -3.12 31.08
C ALA A 193 13.83 -3.28 31.53
N ASP A 194 14.08 -4.18 32.50
CA ASP A 194 15.40 -4.42 33.07
C ASP A 194 16.42 -5.06 32.07
N ALA A 195 15.95 -5.70 31.00
CA ALA A 195 16.77 -6.23 29.91
C ALA A 195 15.92 -6.59 28.67
N THR A 196 16.35 -6.15 27.48
CA THR A 196 15.81 -6.60 26.19
C THR A 196 16.39 -7.97 25.82
N PRO A 197 15.58 -8.94 25.37
CA PRO A 197 16.10 -10.27 24.96
C PRO A 197 17.04 -10.20 23.74
N ASP A 198 18.11 -10.99 23.75
CA ASP A 198 19.14 -11.08 22.67
C ASP A 198 18.59 -11.48 21.26
N SER A 199 17.30 -11.85 21.14
CA SER A 199 16.69 -12.36 19.89
C SER A 199 15.21 -11.96 19.74
N VAL A 200 14.87 -10.71 20.01
CA VAL A 200 13.48 -10.24 19.95
C VAL A 200 12.90 -10.20 18.53
N TYR A 201 13.69 -9.87 17.50
CA TYR A 201 13.19 -9.64 16.14
C TYR A 201 12.53 -10.87 15.51
N GLU A 202 13.22 -12.02 15.47
CA GLU A 202 12.67 -13.22 14.83
C GLU A 202 11.47 -13.76 15.62
N ALA A 203 11.57 -13.77 16.95
CA ALA A 203 10.46 -14.18 17.82
C ALA A 203 9.24 -13.29 17.62
N SER A 204 9.44 -11.98 17.43
CA SER A 204 8.36 -11.05 17.11
C SER A 204 7.71 -11.36 15.77
N ARG A 205 8.50 -11.64 14.72
CA ARG A 205 7.96 -12.01 13.40
C ARG A 205 7.10 -13.26 13.50
N GLU A 206 7.61 -14.31 14.13
CA GLU A 206 6.90 -15.56 14.35
C GLU A 206 5.60 -15.36 15.15
N TYR A 207 5.65 -14.55 16.21
CA TYR A 207 4.50 -14.20 17.03
C TYR A 207 3.43 -13.47 16.21
N LEU A 208 3.78 -12.38 15.52
CA LEU A 208 2.84 -11.60 14.70
C LEU A 208 2.15 -12.47 13.65
N ILE A 209 2.91 -13.32 12.96
CA ILE A 209 2.37 -14.24 11.95
C ILE A 209 1.44 -15.27 12.59
N THR A 210 1.85 -15.87 13.72
CA THR A 210 1.08 -16.91 14.40
C THR A 210 -0.24 -16.38 14.95
N GLU A 211 -0.21 -15.24 15.64
CA GLU A 211 -1.40 -14.63 16.21
C GLU A 211 -2.37 -14.14 15.12
N MET A 212 -1.85 -13.53 14.05
CA MET A 212 -2.70 -13.13 12.92
C MET A 212 -3.32 -14.33 12.21
N ARG A 213 -2.59 -15.45 12.10
CA ARG A 213 -3.13 -16.68 11.49
C ARG A 213 -4.20 -17.33 12.37
N SER A 214 -4.02 -17.29 13.68
CA SER A 214 -5.00 -17.82 14.65
C SER A 214 -6.28 -16.99 14.68
N SER A 215 -6.14 -15.67 14.76
CA SER A 215 -7.26 -14.73 14.88
C SER A 215 -7.97 -14.45 13.55
N THR A 216 -7.22 -14.36 12.46
CA THR A 216 -7.73 -14.01 11.12
C THR A 216 -7.20 -14.97 10.04
N PRO A 217 -7.67 -16.25 10.03
CA PRO A 217 -7.16 -17.26 9.10
C PRO A 217 -7.35 -16.95 7.60
N THR A 218 -8.24 -16.01 7.26
CA THR A 218 -8.53 -15.60 5.88
C THR A 218 -7.38 -14.83 5.22
N LEU A 219 -6.41 -14.35 5.99
CA LEU A 219 -5.18 -13.70 5.48
C LEU A 219 -4.13 -14.69 4.95
N PHE A 220 -4.37 -16.00 5.06
CA PHE A 220 -3.38 -17.04 4.79
C PHE A 220 -3.96 -18.16 3.92
N GLY A 221 -3.07 -18.81 3.15
CA GLY A 221 -3.39 -19.98 2.32
C GLY A 221 -4.48 -19.76 1.27
N ASP A 222 -5.13 -20.86 0.85
CA ASP A 222 -6.06 -20.89 -0.30
C ASP A 222 -7.19 -19.86 -0.22
N ARG A 223 -7.71 -19.58 0.98
CA ARG A 223 -8.78 -18.59 1.15
C ARG A 223 -8.34 -17.17 0.81
N PHE A 224 -7.09 -16.84 1.14
CA PHE A 224 -6.51 -15.57 0.75
C PHE A 224 -6.40 -15.50 -0.77
N VAL A 225 -5.82 -16.54 -1.39
CA VAL A 225 -5.70 -16.66 -2.85
C VAL A 225 -7.06 -16.51 -3.54
N ASP A 226 -8.07 -17.26 -3.10
CA ASP A 226 -9.44 -17.19 -3.63
C ASP A 226 -10.01 -15.77 -3.58
N THR A 227 -9.84 -15.09 -2.45
CA THR A 227 -10.38 -13.72 -2.26
C THR A 227 -9.69 -12.73 -3.18
N VAL A 228 -8.35 -12.79 -3.27
CA VAL A 228 -7.56 -11.88 -4.11
C VAL A 228 -7.89 -12.11 -5.59
N VAL A 229 -7.96 -13.38 -6.04
CA VAL A 229 -8.27 -13.72 -7.44
C VAL A 229 -9.69 -13.31 -7.83
N GLN A 230 -10.65 -13.36 -6.91
CA GLN A 230 -12.05 -12.96 -7.16
C GLN A 230 -12.31 -11.45 -7.06
N THR A 231 -11.32 -10.65 -6.61
CA THR A 231 -11.52 -9.20 -6.42
C THR A 231 -11.72 -8.48 -7.76
N GLN A 232 -12.90 -7.88 -7.95
CA GLN A 232 -13.25 -7.18 -9.19
C GLN A 232 -12.67 -5.77 -9.26
N SER A 233 -13.07 -4.91 -8.32
CA SER A 233 -12.62 -3.52 -8.23
C SER A 233 -11.54 -3.38 -7.17
N TRP A 234 -10.40 -2.81 -7.58
CA TRP A 234 -9.24 -2.59 -6.74
C TRP A 234 -9.11 -1.13 -6.37
N SER A 235 -8.88 -0.86 -5.09
CA SER A 235 -8.56 0.49 -4.63
C SER A 235 -7.24 0.96 -5.23
N THR A 236 -7.25 2.14 -5.87
CA THR A 236 -6.05 2.77 -6.43
C THR A 236 -4.97 3.02 -5.36
N GLY A 237 -5.37 3.34 -4.13
CA GLY A 237 -4.45 3.47 -3.00
C GLY A 237 -3.75 2.15 -2.68
N THR A 238 -4.50 1.05 -2.59
CA THR A 238 -3.95 -0.28 -2.32
C THR A 238 -3.06 -0.77 -3.47
N ALA A 239 -3.51 -0.61 -4.72
CA ALA A 239 -2.76 -1.00 -5.90
C ALA A 239 -1.43 -0.25 -6.01
N ARG A 240 -1.41 1.07 -5.74
CA ARG A 240 -0.17 1.86 -5.69
C ARG A 240 0.82 1.32 -4.67
N LEU A 241 0.35 0.98 -3.46
CA LEU A 241 1.21 0.43 -2.41
C LEU A 241 1.78 -0.93 -2.80
N LEU A 242 0.96 -1.82 -3.38
CA LEU A 242 1.39 -3.14 -3.86
C LEU A 242 2.39 -3.05 -5.00
N PHE A 243 2.12 -2.22 -6.01
CA PHE A 243 3.04 -2.04 -7.13
C PHE A 243 4.34 -1.40 -6.68
N GLY A 244 4.30 -0.50 -5.71
CA GLY A 244 5.50 0.04 -5.05
C GLY A 244 6.33 -1.05 -4.39
N LYS A 245 5.71 -1.95 -3.61
CA LYS A 245 6.40 -3.09 -3.00
C LYS A 245 6.99 -4.05 -4.04
N ILE A 246 6.18 -4.48 -5.01
CA ILE A 246 6.63 -5.38 -6.09
C ILE A 246 7.82 -4.79 -6.85
N ALA A 247 7.75 -3.49 -7.17
CA ALA A 247 8.85 -2.80 -7.80
C ALA A 247 10.11 -2.86 -6.93
N GLN A 248 10.02 -2.49 -5.65
CA GLN A 248 11.15 -2.52 -4.71
C GLN A 248 11.77 -3.92 -4.58
N ASP A 249 10.96 -4.96 -4.34
CA ASP A 249 11.45 -6.33 -4.16
C ASP A 249 12.28 -6.79 -5.39
N HIS A 250 11.84 -6.44 -6.60
CA HIS A 250 12.56 -6.77 -7.83
C HIS A 250 13.84 -5.92 -8.04
N PHE A 251 13.89 -4.69 -7.52
CA PHE A 251 15.12 -3.90 -7.53
C PHE A 251 16.18 -4.47 -6.59
N ASP A 252 15.79 -4.92 -5.40
CA ASP A 252 16.73 -5.46 -4.41
C ASP A 252 17.35 -6.81 -4.84
N ASP A 253 16.62 -7.62 -5.62
CA ASP A 253 17.11 -8.90 -6.15
C ASP A 253 18.09 -8.76 -7.33
N SER A 254 18.01 -7.65 -8.07
CA SER A 254 18.86 -7.40 -9.22
C SER A 254 20.07 -6.58 -8.78
N SER A 255 21.24 -7.23 -8.68
CA SER A 255 22.59 -6.65 -8.42
C SER A 255 23.06 -5.47 -9.32
N ARG A 256 22.13 -4.76 -9.98
CA ARG A 256 22.34 -3.56 -10.76
C ARG A 256 22.41 -2.36 -9.83
N ALA A 257 23.63 -1.90 -9.58
CA ALA A 257 23.91 -0.58 -9.04
C ALA A 257 23.53 0.53 -10.05
N VAL A 258 22.23 0.79 -10.29
CA VAL A 258 21.71 2.00 -10.97
C VAL A 258 20.28 2.31 -10.49
N GLU A 259 20.18 3.46 -9.82
CA GLU A 259 19.01 4.31 -9.49
C GLU A 259 17.90 3.79 -8.54
N ARG A 260 18.24 3.86 -7.24
CA ARG A 260 17.36 3.97 -6.06
C ARG A 260 16.52 5.27 -6.09
N ASP A 261 15.61 5.44 -7.04
CA ASP A 261 14.81 6.67 -7.17
C ASP A 261 13.31 6.43 -7.35
N LEU A 262 12.77 5.29 -6.90
CA LEU A 262 11.33 5.10 -6.78
C LEU A 262 10.83 5.59 -5.42
N ASN A 263 10.96 6.90 -5.20
CA ASN A 263 10.33 7.54 -4.06
C ASN A 263 8.80 7.45 -4.22
N MET A 264 8.14 6.72 -3.33
CA MET A 264 6.67 6.55 -3.32
C MET A 264 5.90 7.87 -3.29
N GLY A 265 6.50 8.98 -2.83
CA GLY A 265 5.94 10.33 -2.90
C GLY A 265 5.86 10.91 -4.32
N ASN A 266 6.70 10.42 -5.24
CA ASN A 266 6.82 10.88 -6.64
C ASN A 266 6.30 9.86 -7.65
N ILE A 267 5.48 8.92 -7.18
CA ILE A 267 4.92 7.85 -7.99
C ILE A 267 3.40 7.91 -7.94
N HIS A 268 2.79 7.80 -9.13
CA HIS A 268 1.36 7.78 -9.33
C HIS A 268 0.90 6.46 -9.92
N LEU A 269 -0.36 6.14 -9.66
CA LEU A 269 -1.06 5.07 -10.34
C LEU A 269 -1.80 5.67 -11.54
N GLU A 270 -1.56 5.11 -12.73
CA GLU A 270 -2.31 5.46 -13.94
C GLU A 270 -3.09 4.25 -14.44
N HIS A 271 -4.19 4.50 -15.15
CA HIS A 271 -4.97 3.45 -15.80
C HIS A 271 -4.52 3.30 -17.25
N VAL A 272 -4.49 2.08 -17.78
CA VAL A 272 -4.25 1.87 -19.22
C VAL A 272 -5.46 2.39 -19.99
N LEU A 273 -6.66 1.93 -19.60
CA LEU A 273 -7.93 2.43 -20.09
C LEU A 273 -8.23 3.86 -19.61
N PRO A 274 -9.06 4.62 -20.33
CA PRO A 274 -9.64 5.86 -19.80
C PRO A 274 -10.45 5.60 -18.52
N GLN A 275 -10.34 6.47 -17.52
CA GLN A 275 -11.06 6.35 -16.25
C GLN A 275 -12.55 6.67 -16.39
N THR A 276 -12.89 7.54 -17.35
CA THR A 276 -14.27 7.78 -17.78
C THR A 276 -14.54 6.94 -19.02
N PRO A 277 -15.53 6.02 -19.00
CA PRO A 277 -15.68 5.08 -20.10
C PRO A 277 -15.91 5.74 -21.47
N VAL A 278 -16.57 6.90 -21.51
CA VAL A 278 -16.64 7.75 -22.71
C VAL A 278 -16.42 9.20 -22.30
N SER A 279 -15.23 9.73 -22.60
CA SER A 279 -14.87 11.14 -22.39
C SER A 279 -15.30 12.01 -23.57
N ASP A 280 -15.28 11.47 -24.79
CA ASP A 280 -15.82 12.08 -26.01
C ASP A 280 -16.93 11.19 -26.60
N PRO A 281 -18.21 11.62 -26.57
CA PRO A 281 -19.31 10.88 -27.18
C PRO A 281 -19.12 10.58 -28.68
N GLU A 282 -18.33 11.40 -29.39
CA GLU A 282 -18.05 11.19 -30.81
C GLU A 282 -16.97 10.11 -31.06
N ASP A 283 -16.19 9.73 -30.03
CA ASP A 283 -15.10 8.76 -30.15
C ASP A 283 -15.08 7.69 -29.03
N PRO A 284 -16.05 6.75 -29.01
CA PRO A 284 -16.06 5.61 -28.08
C PRO A 284 -15.19 4.44 -28.59
N THR A 285 -14.19 4.70 -29.43
CA THR A 285 -13.46 3.65 -30.18
C THR A 285 -12.82 2.61 -29.27
N TRP A 286 -12.27 3.01 -28.13
CA TRP A 286 -11.61 2.07 -27.22
C TRP A 286 -12.57 1.01 -26.66
N LEU A 287 -13.85 1.33 -26.40
CA LEU A 287 -14.84 0.34 -25.92
C LEU A 287 -15.08 -0.74 -26.97
N ARG A 288 -15.16 -0.34 -28.25
CA ARG A 288 -15.37 -1.28 -29.37
C ARG A 288 -14.18 -2.21 -29.54
N GLU A 289 -12.98 -1.68 -29.49
CA GLU A 289 -11.74 -2.45 -29.60
C GLU A 289 -11.53 -3.35 -28.37
N PHE A 290 -11.71 -2.82 -27.15
CA PHE A 290 -11.47 -3.55 -25.91
C PHE A 290 -12.37 -4.77 -25.76
N PHE A 291 -13.67 -4.61 -26.05
CA PHE A 291 -14.67 -5.69 -26.03
C PHE A 291 -14.77 -6.43 -27.37
N LYS A 292 -13.97 -6.07 -28.37
CA LYS A 292 -13.93 -6.69 -29.71
C LYS A 292 -15.32 -6.75 -30.39
N LEU A 293 -16.14 -5.71 -30.27
CA LEU A 293 -17.54 -5.73 -30.71
C LEU A 293 -17.70 -6.05 -32.21
N ASP A 294 -16.73 -5.68 -33.05
CA ASP A 294 -16.75 -5.96 -34.49
C ASP A 294 -16.27 -7.39 -34.85
N SER A 295 -15.54 -8.05 -33.96
CA SER A 295 -14.86 -9.33 -34.22
C SER A 295 -15.42 -10.50 -33.42
N ASP A 296 -16.06 -10.24 -32.28
CA ASP A 296 -16.68 -11.25 -31.42
C ASP A 296 -18.10 -10.82 -30.99
N PRO A 297 -19.09 -10.95 -31.89
CA PRO A 297 -20.46 -10.51 -31.62
C PRO A 297 -21.23 -11.42 -30.66
N ASP A 298 -20.65 -12.56 -30.26
CA ASP A 298 -21.32 -13.58 -29.45
C ASP A 298 -21.09 -13.40 -27.93
N ILE A 299 -20.25 -12.43 -27.53
CA ILE A 299 -20.07 -12.08 -26.11
C ILE A 299 -21.38 -11.47 -25.60
N GLU A 300 -21.96 -12.04 -24.54
CA GLU A 300 -23.29 -11.64 -24.04
C GLU A 300 -23.38 -10.14 -23.71
N ILE A 301 -22.31 -9.56 -23.18
CA ILE A 301 -22.28 -8.13 -22.80
C ILE A 301 -22.19 -7.16 -23.99
N ALA A 302 -21.84 -7.63 -25.19
CA ALA A 302 -21.61 -6.77 -26.35
C ALA A 302 -22.81 -5.84 -26.64
N SER A 303 -24.04 -6.37 -26.56
CA SER A 303 -25.26 -5.59 -26.77
C SER A 303 -25.48 -4.49 -25.73
N GLU A 304 -25.05 -4.71 -24.48
CA GLU A 304 -25.17 -3.71 -23.42
C GLU A 304 -24.11 -2.62 -23.56
N ILE A 305 -22.90 -2.96 -24.02
CA ILE A 305 -21.87 -1.97 -24.36
C ILE A 305 -22.31 -1.12 -25.57
N GLU A 306 -22.86 -1.72 -26.62
CA GLU A 306 -23.41 -0.98 -27.75
C GLU A 306 -24.53 -0.04 -27.32
N ARG A 307 -25.45 -0.53 -26.47
CA ARG A 307 -26.53 0.28 -25.90
C ARG A 307 -25.99 1.44 -25.06
N TYR A 308 -24.96 1.23 -24.27
CA TYR A 308 -24.31 2.30 -23.51
C TYR A 308 -23.72 3.37 -24.44
N ILE A 309 -23.04 2.96 -25.52
CA ILE A 309 -22.50 3.89 -26.52
C ILE A 309 -23.64 4.73 -27.14
N GLU A 310 -24.76 4.10 -27.53
CA GLU A 310 -25.93 4.79 -28.06
C GLU A 310 -26.52 5.81 -27.07
N LEU A 311 -26.63 5.42 -25.79
CA LEU A 311 -27.16 6.29 -24.73
C LEU A 311 -26.25 7.50 -24.48
N VAL A 312 -24.92 7.31 -24.50
CA VAL A 312 -23.97 8.41 -24.29
C VAL A 312 -24.03 9.44 -25.44
N GLN A 313 -24.33 9.01 -26.66
CA GLN A 313 -24.42 9.87 -27.84
C GLN A 313 -25.73 10.68 -27.90
N ARG A 314 -26.72 10.33 -27.09
CA ARG A 314 -28.02 11.02 -27.03
C ARG A 314 -28.00 12.12 -25.96
N SER A 315 -28.71 13.21 -26.24
CA SER A 315 -28.86 14.36 -25.32
C SER A 315 -30.23 14.45 -24.67
N ASP A 316 -31.15 13.56 -25.03
CA ASP A 316 -32.56 13.53 -24.65
C ASP A 316 -32.92 12.17 -24.01
N LEU A 317 -32.22 11.82 -22.93
CA LEU A 317 -32.50 10.62 -22.15
C LEU A 317 -33.65 10.88 -21.17
N ASP A 318 -34.49 9.87 -20.95
CA ASP A 318 -35.42 9.86 -19.81
C ASP A 318 -34.75 9.32 -18.53
N GLU A 319 -35.45 9.38 -17.39
CA GLU A 319 -34.90 8.93 -16.09
C GLU A 319 -34.53 7.43 -16.07
N GLU A 320 -35.18 6.59 -16.88
CA GLU A 320 -34.89 5.16 -16.93
C GLU A 320 -33.63 4.90 -17.77
N GLU A 321 -33.51 5.61 -18.89
CA GLU A 321 -32.34 5.59 -19.76
C GLU A 321 -31.09 6.16 -19.07
N GLU A 322 -31.22 7.24 -18.29
CA GLU A 322 -30.13 7.78 -17.46
C GLU A 322 -29.64 6.75 -16.44
N ARG A 323 -30.56 6.11 -15.70
CA ARG A 323 -30.19 5.06 -14.73
C ARG A 323 -29.50 3.88 -15.39
N LEU A 324 -29.98 3.46 -16.55
CA LEU A 324 -29.36 2.35 -17.27
C LEU A 324 -27.94 2.72 -17.72
N LYS A 325 -27.76 3.92 -18.26
CA LYS A 325 -26.45 4.44 -18.64
C LYS A 325 -25.49 4.44 -17.44
N ASP A 326 -25.94 4.93 -16.29
CA ASP A 326 -25.13 4.98 -15.07
C ASP A 326 -24.77 3.57 -14.57
N ASN A 327 -25.73 2.63 -14.58
CA ASN A 327 -25.48 1.24 -14.18
C ASN A 327 -24.43 0.56 -15.08
N ILE A 328 -24.53 0.71 -16.40
CA ILE A 328 -23.54 0.13 -17.32
C ILE A 328 -22.18 0.82 -17.16
N SER A 329 -22.16 2.13 -16.93
CA SER A 329 -20.92 2.87 -16.65
C SER A 329 -20.24 2.35 -15.37
N GLU A 330 -20.99 2.20 -14.28
CA GLU A 330 -20.48 1.69 -13.01
C GLU A 330 -19.95 0.26 -13.16
N PHE A 331 -20.67 -0.58 -13.90
CA PHE A 331 -20.26 -1.93 -14.21
C PHE A 331 -18.93 -1.97 -15.01
N ILE A 332 -18.78 -1.15 -16.07
CA ILE A 332 -17.53 -1.07 -16.83
C ILE A 332 -16.38 -0.59 -15.93
N THR A 333 -16.65 0.40 -15.08
CA THR A 333 -15.65 0.94 -14.17
C THR A 333 -15.16 -0.11 -13.18
N GLN A 334 -16.07 -0.75 -12.43
CA GLN A 334 -15.71 -1.72 -11.40
C GLN A 334 -15.17 -3.04 -11.97
N GLY A 335 -15.68 -3.45 -13.14
CA GLY A 335 -15.34 -4.75 -13.74
C GLY A 335 -14.06 -4.75 -14.57
N PHE A 336 -13.65 -3.60 -15.13
CA PHE A 336 -12.53 -3.55 -16.09
C PHE A 336 -11.58 -2.37 -15.88
N ILE A 337 -12.09 -1.17 -15.58
CA ILE A 337 -11.24 0.01 -15.38
C ILE A 337 -10.47 -0.10 -14.05
N ASP A 338 -11.15 -0.47 -12.98
CA ASP A 338 -10.57 -0.63 -11.64
C ASP A 338 -9.95 -2.02 -11.43
N ASP A 339 -9.73 -2.79 -12.50
CA ASP A 339 -9.04 -4.07 -12.42
C ASP A 339 -7.53 -3.85 -12.20
N ILE A 340 -6.89 -4.66 -11.35
CA ILE A 340 -5.44 -4.59 -11.09
C ILE A 340 -4.61 -4.72 -12.38
N GLY A 341 -5.09 -5.50 -13.36
CA GLY A 341 -4.48 -5.64 -14.68
C GLY A 341 -4.49 -4.35 -15.49
N ASN A 342 -5.34 -3.38 -15.15
CA ASN A 342 -5.48 -2.11 -15.86
C ASN A 342 -4.64 -0.98 -15.25
N PHE A 343 -3.93 -1.21 -14.14
CA PHE A 343 -3.12 -0.17 -13.51
C PHE A 343 -1.67 -0.18 -13.97
N LEU A 344 -1.01 0.98 -13.93
CA LEU A 344 0.40 1.19 -14.20
C LEU A 344 0.99 2.12 -13.15
N LEU A 345 2.30 2.01 -12.96
CA LEU A 345 3.03 2.84 -12.01
C LEU A 345 3.88 3.86 -12.78
N LEU A 346 3.61 5.15 -12.63
CA LEU A 346 4.29 6.23 -13.35
C LEU A 346 5.03 7.16 -12.39
N ARG A 347 6.12 7.78 -12.83
CA ARG A 347 6.77 8.87 -12.09
C ARG A 347 6.01 10.19 -12.31
N ASP A 348 6.12 11.13 -11.37
CA ASP A 348 5.48 12.47 -11.40
C ASP A 348 5.63 13.19 -12.75
N THR A 349 6.79 13.08 -13.39
CA THR A 349 7.09 13.72 -14.68
C THR A 349 6.29 13.14 -15.85
N ASP A 350 5.92 11.86 -15.76
CA ASP A 350 5.20 11.13 -16.82
C ASP A 350 3.67 11.24 -16.68
N ASN A 351 3.15 11.53 -15.47
CA ASN A 351 1.72 11.46 -15.17
C ASN A 351 0.89 12.66 -15.68
N ILE A 352 1.52 13.83 -15.90
CA ILE A 352 0.78 15.10 -16.10
C ILE A 352 0.16 15.22 -17.51
N GLY A 353 0.55 14.38 -18.48
CA GLY A 353 0.09 14.47 -19.87
C GLY A 353 -0.86 13.36 -20.37
N ALA A 354 -0.94 12.23 -19.66
CA ALA A 354 -1.45 10.95 -20.19
C ALA A 354 -2.91 10.64 -19.86
N SER A 355 -3.46 11.30 -18.82
CA SER A 355 -4.74 10.92 -18.22
C SER A 355 -5.89 10.96 -19.23
N ASN A 356 -6.68 9.89 -19.26
CA ASN A 356 -7.88 9.68 -20.11
C ASN A 356 -7.66 9.63 -21.63
N ARG A 357 -6.42 9.50 -22.11
CA ARG A 357 -6.14 9.31 -23.55
C ARG A 357 -6.16 7.83 -23.97
N PRO A 358 -6.32 7.53 -25.27
CA PRO A 358 -6.12 6.18 -25.80
C PRO A 358 -4.69 5.67 -25.58
N LEU A 359 -4.51 4.35 -25.60
CA LEU A 359 -3.21 3.73 -25.32
C LEU A 359 -2.10 4.18 -26.29
N ALA A 360 -2.40 4.35 -27.57
CA ALA A 360 -1.42 4.82 -28.55
C ALA A 360 -0.80 6.17 -28.17
N GLU A 361 -1.60 7.10 -27.64
CA GLU A 361 -1.13 8.38 -27.13
C GLU A 361 -0.32 8.21 -25.84
N LYS A 362 -0.81 7.38 -24.91
CA LYS A 362 -0.15 7.13 -23.61
C LYS A 362 1.23 6.49 -23.77
N MET A 363 1.37 5.50 -24.67
CA MET A 363 2.63 4.80 -24.93
C MET A 363 3.75 5.75 -25.38
N THR A 364 3.43 6.82 -26.11
CA THR A 364 4.46 7.81 -26.49
C THR A 364 5.01 8.56 -25.28
N GLN A 365 4.16 8.84 -24.30
CA GLN A 365 4.52 9.58 -23.09
C GLN A 365 5.29 8.70 -22.12
N TYR A 366 4.87 7.44 -21.95
CA TYR A 366 5.56 6.45 -21.12
C TYR A 366 7.03 6.26 -21.55
N TYR A 367 7.31 6.38 -22.84
CA TYR A 367 8.66 6.21 -23.41
C TYR A 367 9.37 7.54 -23.72
N SER A 368 8.88 8.66 -23.14
CA SER A 368 9.47 9.99 -23.32
C SER A 368 10.82 10.11 -22.60
N GLU A 369 10.95 9.52 -21.41
CA GLU A 369 12.22 9.29 -20.71
C GLU A 369 12.72 7.87 -20.98
N ILE A 370 14.00 7.73 -21.37
CA ILE A 370 14.54 6.48 -21.96
C ILE A 370 14.50 5.30 -20.98
N ASP A 371 14.66 5.53 -19.68
CA ASP A 371 14.87 4.47 -18.68
C ASP A 371 13.83 4.45 -17.53
N GLY A 372 12.87 5.39 -17.53
CA GLY A 372 11.90 5.56 -16.43
C GLY A 372 10.82 4.47 -16.39
N PHE A 373 9.98 4.41 -17.41
CA PHE A 373 8.84 3.48 -17.45
C PHE A 373 9.24 1.99 -17.55
N PRO A 374 10.20 1.57 -18.40
CA PRO A 374 10.52 0.15 -18.58
C PRO A 374 11.25 -0.49 -17.40
N SER A 375 11.89 0.32 -16.54
CA SER A 375 12.59 -0.17 -15.35
C SER A 375 11.63 -0.55 -14.22
N ILE A 376 10.40 -0.03 -14.23
CA ILE A 376 9.39 -0.30 -13.21
C ILE A 376 8.74 -1.66 -13.48
N TYR A 377 9.05 -2.66 -12.66
CA TYR A 377 8.68 -4.07 -12.93
C TYR A 377 7.17 -4.33 -13.16
N PRO A 378 6.21 -3.71 -12.43
CA PRO A 378 4.78 -3.85 -12.75
C PRO A 378 4.38 -3.40 -14.17
N ASN A 379 5.18 -2.56 -14.82
CA ASN A 379 4.93 -2.05 -16.17
C ASN A 379 5.46 -2.99 -17.28
N ARG A 380 6.21 -4.04 -16.92
CA ARG A 380 6.93 -4.92 -17.88
C ARG A 380 6.08 -5.43 -19.03
N TYR A 381 4.77 -5.66 -18.80
CA TYR A 381 3.82 -6.14 -19.81
C TYR A 381 3.72 -5.20 -21.02
N PHE A 382 3.91 -3.89 -20.79
CA PHE A 382 3.87 -2.84 -21.80
C PHE A 382 5.24 -2.55 -22.41
N THR A 383 6.24 -3.42 -22.18
CA THR A 383 7.59 -3.24 -22.70
C THR A 383 7.92 -4.20 -23.83
N ALA A 384 8.79 -3.76 -24.74
CA ALA A 384 9.27 -4.60 -25.85
C ALA A 384 10.46 -5.52 -25.48
N GLU A 385 10.93 -5.47 -24.23
CA GLU A 385 12.00 -6.35 -23.74
C GLU A 385 11.44 -7.55 -22.98
N TYR A 386 10.44 -7.31 -22.13
CA TYR A 386 9.87 -8.31 -21.24
C TYR A 386 8.39 -8.59 -21.47
N GLY A 387 7.69 -7.68 -22.16
CA GLY A 387 6.25 -7.76 -22.39
C GLY A 387 5.87 -8.14 -23.81
N ASN A 388 4.61 -7.88 -24.15
CA ASN A 388 4.01 -8.29 -25.42
C ASN A 388 4.03 -7.20 -26.49
N VAL A 389 4.61 -6.03 -26.19
CA VAL A 389 4.67 -4.91 -27.13
C VAL A 389 5.69 -5.21 -28.23
N ASP A 390 5.26 -5.08 -29.49
CA ASP A 390 6.11 -5.26 -30.66
C ASP A 390 7.14 -4.12 -30.76
N ARG A 391 8.42 -4.48 -30.82
CA ARG A 391 9.53 -3.52 -30.84
C ARG A 391 9.49 -2.63 -32.07
N ASP A 392 9.22 -3.21 -33.25
CA ASP A 392 9.21 -2.45 -34.50
C ASP A 392 8.08 -1.43 -34.52
N SER A 393 6.92 -1.77 -33.97
CA SER A 393 5.77 -0.87 -33.84
C SER A 393 6.02 0.24 -32.81
N LEU A 394 6.67 -0.09 -31.68
CA LEU A 394 7.10 0.90 -30.69
C LEU A 394 8.15 1.87 -31.25
N ASP A 395 9.15 1.37 -31.97
CA ASP A 395 10.19 2.21 -32.59
C ASP A 395 9.57 3.15 -33.63
N LYS A 396 8.66 2.67 -34.48
CA LYS A 396 7.91 3.52 -35.43
C LYS A 396 7.06 4.57 -34.72
N LEU A 397 6.36 4.20 -33.65
CA LEU A 397 5.55 5.14 -32.86
C LEU A 397 6.44 6.27 -32.32
N ARG A 398 7.61 5.94 -31.77
CA ARG A 398 8.57 6.92 -31.23
C ARG A 398 9.20 7.80 -32.31
N GLU A 399 9.54 7.24 -33.48
CA GLU A 399 10.12 7.99 -34.60
C GLU A 399 9.13 8.97 -35.24
N GLN A 400 7.85 8.60 -35.30
CA GLN A 400 6.80 9.38 -35.98
C GLN A 400 6.14 10.42 -35.07
N HIS A 401 6.30 10.28 -33.75
CA HIS A 401 5.71 11.16 -32.76
C HIS A 401 6.59 12.39 -32.47
N ASP A 402 6.36 13.48 -33.20
CA ASP A 402 7.02 14.79 -32.98
C ASP A 402 6.20 15.67 -32.02
N GLY A 403 6.33 15.43 -30.71
CA GLY A 403 5.90 16.39 -29.69
C GLY A 403 4.43 16.33 -29.21
N GLY A 404 3.76 15.16 -29.25
CA GLY A 404 2.52 14.94 -28.50
C GLY A 404 1.25 14.69 -29.33
N ASP A 405 1.35 14.68 -30.66
CA ASP A 405 0.20 14.49 -31.56
C ASP A 405 0.32 13.20 -32.37
N VAL A 406 -0.61 12.27 -32.13
CA VAL A 406 -0.68 10.97 -32.82
C VAL A 406 -1.22 11.11 -34.26
N SER A 407 -1.72 12.29 -34.66
CA SER A 407 -2.21 12.53 -36.02
C SER A 407 -1.17 12.30 -37.13
N ASN A 408 0.12 12.34 -36.78
CA ASN A 408 1.23 12.14 -37.72
C ASN A 408 1.77 10.70 -37.72
N VAL A 409 1.26 9.84 -36.83
CA VAL A 409 1.62 8.43 -36.73
C VAL A 409 0.84 7.64 -37.78
N ASP A 410 1.48 6.63 -38.36
CA ASP A 410 0.87 5.73 -39.32
C ASP A 410 -0.38 5.05 -38.72
N ALA A 411 -1.48 5.05 -39.47
CA ALA A 411 -2.76 4.51 -39.01
C ALA A 411 -2.64 3.04 -38.60
N ASP A 412 -1.78 2.27 -39.28
CA ASP A 412 -1.52 0.87 -38.95
C ASP A 412 -0.84 0.72 -37.58
N VAL A 413 0.03 1.67 -37.19
CA VAL A 413 0.70 1.68 -35.88
C VAL A 413 -0.29 2.09 -34.78
N VAL A 414 -1.15 3.08 -35.04
CA VAL A 414 -2.20 3.49 -34.10
C VAL A 414 -3.20 2.34 -33.88
N ALA A 415 -3.62 1.67 -34.95
CA ALA A 415 -4.51 0.52 -34.88
C ALA A 415 -3.89 -0.65 -34.08
N TYR A 416 -2.58 -0.88 -34.23
CA TYR A 416 -1.87 -1.88 -33.42
C TYR A 416 -2.00 -1.58 -31.92
N PHE A 417 -1.69 -0.36 -31.47
CA PHE A 417 -1.76 -0.03 -30.03
C PHE A 417 -3.19 0.05 -29.50
N ASN A 418 -4.16 0.45 -30.31
CA ASN A 418 -5.58 0.45 -29.91
C ASN A 418 -6.13 -0.98 -29.76
N SER A 419 -5.70 -1.91 -30.61
CA SER A 419 -6.10 -3.33 -30.53
C SER A 419 -5.23 -4.17 -29.59
N PHE A 420 -4.13 -3.61 -29.07
CA PHE A 420 -3.24 -4.28 -28.12
C PHE A 420 -3.92 -4.54 -26.77
N TRP A 421 -4.81 -3.64 -26.33
CA TRP A 421 -5.43 -3.73 -25.01
C TRP A 421 -6.91 -4.10 -25.10
N THR A 422 -7.18 -5.38 -24.91
CA THR A 422 -8.49 -6.02 -24.89
C THR A 422 -8.78 -6.66 -23.53
N TYR A 423 -10.01 -7.14 -23.31
CA TYR A 423 -10.34 -7.84 -22.07
C TYR A 423 -9.49 -9.12 -21.87
N GLU A 424 -9.09 -9.81 -22.95
CA GLU A 424 -8.22 -11.00 -22.88
C GLU A 424 -6.80 -10.64 -22.44
N THR A 425 -6.23 -9.57 -23.00
CA THR A 425 -4.89 -9.13 -22.60
C THR A 425 -4.88 -8.55 -21.19
N LEU A 426 -5.97 -7.89 -20.79
CA LEU A 426 -6.18 -7.47 -19.40
C LEU A 426 -6.17 -8.68 -18.48
N GLN A 427 -6.91 -9.73 -18.84
CA GLN A 427 -7.01 -10.98 -18.10
C GLN A 427 -5.66 -11.68 -17.98
N ASP A 428 -4.91 -11.81 -19.08
CA ASP A 428 -3.57 -12.40 -19.08
C ASP A 428 -2.62 -11.60 -18.18
N ARG A 429 -2.64 -10.26 -18.26
CA ARG A 429 -1.81 -9.43 -17.38
C ARG A 429 -2.20 -9.57 -15.91
N ARG A 430 -3.50 -9.64 -15.63
CA ARG A 430 -4.02 -9.84 -14.27
C ARG A 430 -3.45 -11.13 -13.66
N ILE A 431 -3.39 -12.23 -14.41
CA ILE A 431 -2.82 -13.50 -13.92
C ILE A 431 -1.35 -13.33 -13.51
N GLU A 432 -0.53 -12.66 -14.34
CA GLU A 432 0.88 -12.43 -13.99
C GLU A 432 1.04 -11.54 -12.75
N LEU A 433 0.22 -10.50 -12.63
CA LEU A 433 0.26 -9.62 -11.46
C LEU A 433 -0.20 -10.32 -10.19
N LEU A 434 -1.20 -11.21 -10.28
CA LEU A 434 -1.65 -12.01 -9.14
C LEU A 434 -0.53 -12.94 -8.64
N LEU A 435 0.24 -13.54 -9.56
CA LEU A 435 1.41 -14.33 -9.20
C LEU A 435 2.50 -13.48 -8.52
N ASP A 436 2.81 -12.29 -9.06
CA ASP A 436 3.75 -11.37 -8.41
C ASP A 436 3.28 -10.97 -7.01
N ILE A 437 1.99 -10.64 -6.84
CA ILE A 437 1.39 -10.26 -5.56
C ILE A 437 1.55 -11.41 -4.54
N LEU A 438 1.24 -12.64 -4.93
CA LEU A 438 1.37 -13.78 -4.02
C LEU A 438 2.83 -14.05 -3.65
N SER A 439 3.76 -13.96 -4.60
CA SER A 439 5.19 -14.09 -4.35
C SER A 439 5.71 -13.01 -3.39
N THR A 440 5.38 -11.74 -3.65
CA THR A 440 5.75 -10.59 -2.82
C THR A 440 5.15 -10.65 -1.42
N LEU A 441 3.95 -11.21 -1.26
CA LEU A 441 3.27 -11.25 0.04
C LEU A 441 3.55 -12.52 0.84
N GLY A 442 4.19 -13.55 0.26
CA GLY A 442 4.57 -14.79 0.95
C GLY A 442 5.51 -14.54 2.14
N PHE A 443 5.41 -15.39 3.17
CA PHE A 443 6.35 -15.40 4.29
C PHE A 443 7.32 -16.57 4.19
N ASP A 444 8.62 -16.28 4.22
CA ASP A 444 9.70 -17.29 4.19
C ASP A 444 9.64 -18.28 5.38
N SER A 445 8.94 -17.93 6.47
CA SER A 445 8.71 -18.81 7.60
C SER A 445 7.82 -20.01 7.25
N PHE A 446 7.09 -19.95 6.14
CA PHE A 446 6.35 -21.06 5.58
C PHE A 446 7.08 -21.55 4.34
N GLU A 447 7.43 -22.83 4.34
CA GLU A 447 7.91 -23.49 3.13
C GLU A 447 6.80 -23.40 2.08
N ASP A 448 7.05 -22.56 1.07
CA ASP A 448 6.21 -22.37 -0.11
C ASP A 448 4.70 -22.17 0.20
N GLU A 449 4.37 -21.11 0.96
CA GLU A 449 3.01 -20.85 1.47
C GLU A 449 1.90 -20.96 0.40
N PHE A 450 2.21 -20.53 -0.82
CA PHE A 450 1.26 -20.47 -1.93
C PHE A 450 1.57 -21.46 -3.06
N GLY A 451 2.53 -22.38 -2.89
CA GLY A 451 2.87 -23.41 -3.89
C GLY A 451 3.73 -22.92 -5.07
N ILE A 452 4.16 -21.66 -5.07
CA ILE A 452 4.84 -21.00 -6.19
C ILE A 452 6.26 -21.56 -6.38
N GLU A 453 6.99 -21.82 -5.29
CA GLU A 453 8.36 -22.33 -5.36
C GLU A 453 8.40 -23.80 -5.80
N SER A 454 7.40 -24.59 -5.40
CA SER A 454 7.31 -26.03 -5.68
C SER A 454 6.77 -26.31 -7.08
N ASP A 455 5.69 -25.63 -7.48
CA ASP A 455 5.03 -25.85 -8.76
C ASP A 455 4.32 -24.57 -9.27
N GLN A 456 5.13 -23.60 -9.73
CA GLN A 456 4.64 -22.35 -10.30
C GLN A 456 3.63 -22.56 -11.44
N ASP A 457 3.79 -23.63 -12.24
CA ASP A 457 2.90 -23.92 -13.37
C ASP A 457 1.51 -24.37 -12.89
N GLU A 458 1.44 -25.18 -11.83
CA GLU A 458 0.17 -25.57 -11.18
C GLU A 458 -0.55 -24.36 -10.58
N VAL A 459 0.16 -23.51 -9.81
CA VAL A 459 -0.43 -22.30 -9.22
C VAL A 459 -0.92 -21.34 -10.31
N ARG A 460 -0.13 -21.14 -11.37
CA ARG A 460 -0.52 -20.33 -12.52
C ARG A 460 -1.77 -20.88 -13.21
N HIS A 461 -1.87 -22.20 -13.35
CA HIS A 461 -3.04 -22.84 -13.92
C HIS A 461 -4.28 -22.61 -13.04
N GLU A 462 -4.17 -22.77 -11.73
CA GLU A 462 -5.27 -22.53 -10.79
C GLU A 462 -5.74 -21.07 -10.82
N ILE A 463 -4.82 -20.09 -10.77
CA ILE A 463 -5.14 -18.67 -10.86
C ILE A 463 -5.81 -18.36 -12.20
N ARG A 464 -5.32 -18.94 -13.30
CA ARG A 464 -5.94 -18.80 -14.62
C ARG A 464 -7.36 -19.33 -14.63
N GLU A 465 -7.61 -20.57 -14.16
CA GLU A 465 -8.96 -21.14 -14.14
C GLU A 465 -9.95 -20.30 -13.33
N LYS A 466 -9.55 -19.79 -12.16
CA LYS A 466 -10.40 -18.92 -11.33
C LYS A 466 -10.61 -17.55 -11.98
N THR A 467 -9.59 -17.00 -12.64
CA THR A 467 -9.69 -15.74 -13.37
C THR A 467 -10.61 -15.88 -14.58
N ASP A 468 -10.53 -17.00 -15.31
CA ASP A 468 -11.41 -17.34 -16.43
C ASP A 468 -12.87 -17.38 -15.97
N GLN A 469 -13.17 -18.11 -14.89
CA GLN A 469 -14.52 -18.16 -14.32
C GLN A 469 -15.02 -16.79 -13.87
N GLU A 470 -14.13 -15.91 -13.42
CA GLU A 470 -14.48 -14.57 -13.01
C GLU A 470 -14.76 -13.66 -14.20
N PHE A 471 -13.95 -13.72 -15.26
CA PHE A 471 -14.18 -12.98 -16.50
C PHE A 471 -15.42 -13.49 -17.25
N GLU A 472 -15.72 -14.79 -17.23
CA GLU A 472 -16.98 -15.34 -17.75
C GLU A 472 -18.20 -14.70 -17.08
N LYS A 473 -18.16 -14.44 -15.77
CA LYS A 473 -19.24 -13.74 -15.07
C LYS A 473 -19.33 -12.29 -15.51
N ARG A 474 -18.19 -11.57 -15.59
CA ARG A 474 -18.14 -10.16 -16.00
C ARG A 474 -18.61 -9.97 -17.44
N LEU A 475 -18.31 -10.91 -18.33
CA LEU A 475 -18.73 -10.84 -19.73
C LEU A 475 -20.18 -11.32 -19.94
N SER A 476 -20.87 -11.77 -18.89
CA SER A 476 -22.28 -12.14 -18.93
C SER A 476 -23.19 -11.00 -18.49
N VAL A 477 -24.34 -10.84 -19.15
CA VAL A 477 -25.37 -9.82 -18.82
C VAL A 477 -25.91 -9.97 -17.39
N ARG A 478 -25.73 -11.13 -16.74
CA ARG A 478 -26.13 -11.35 -15.34
C ARG A 478 -25.34 -10.53 -14.31
N SER A 479 -24.25 -9.90 -14.74
CA SER A 479 -23.39 -9.07 -13.90
C SER A 479 -23.77 -7.58 -13.90
N LEU A 480 -24.66 -7.16 -14.81
CA LEU A 480 -25.38 -5.88 -14.82
C LEU A 480 -26.69 -5.99 -14.01
#